data_AF-A0A3S9MXG8-F1
#
_entry.id   AF-A0A3S9MXG8-F1
#
_cell.length_a   1.000
_cell.length_b   1.000
_cell.length_c   1.000
_cell.angle_alpha   90.00
_cell.angle_beta   90.00
_cell.angle_gamma   90.00
#
_symmetry.space_group_name_H-M   'P 1'
#
loop_
_entity.id
_entity.type
_entity.pdbx_description
1 polymer ?
#
loop_
_entity_poly.entity_id
_entity_poly.type
_entity_poly.pdbx_seq_one_letter_code
_entity_poly.pdbx_strand_id
1 'polypeptide(L)'
;MKKPIFRYALAALLVTSFVACDDDDDSPEEINPEELITTVEYTLTKTDDDDDDDDNDDDVIVLKAVDNDGDGPDAPVITVSDNLDTNSTYSGNIRFLNESDPGDVENITEEVQDESNDHEVFYASPISGLQITKDDTDNNGNPLGLRTTVTTGAAGTGNLTVTLLHEPNKPNNGTVSNAGGEPDAEVVFPITIED
;
A
#
# COMPACT_ATOMS: atom_id res chain seq x y z
N MET A 1 -72.28 24.17 49.49
CA MET A 1 -71.36 25.00 50.31
C MET A 1 -70.05 25.16 49.54
N LYS A 2 -69.45 26.36 49.58
CA LYS A 2 -68.34 26.80 48.73
C LYS A 2 -67.03 26.88 49.54
N LYS A 3 -65.92 26.47 48.89
CA LYS A 3 -64.47 26.80 49.12
C LYS A 3 -63.77 26.13 50.33
N PRO A 4 -62.41 26.04 50.38
CA PRO A 4 -61.38 26.54 49.44
C PRO A 4 -60.29 25.52 49.01
N ILE A 5 -59.45 26.04 48.11
CA ILE A 5 -58.35 25.47 47.33
C ILE A 5 -57.00 25.77 48.04
N PHE A 6 -55.95 25.00 47.71
CA PHE A 6 -54.52 25.38 47.76
C PHE A 6 -53.87 25.38 49.16
N ARG A 7 -52.77 24.65 49.43
CA ARG A 7 -51.40 24.91 48.95
C ARG A 7 -50.52 23.67 49.24
N TYR A 8 -49.89 23.10 48.23
CA TYR A 8 -48.65 22.33 48.43
C TYR A 8 -47.51 23.18 47.86
N ALA A 9 -46.69 23.73 48.73
CA ALA A 9 -45.43 24.34 48.37
C ALA A 9 -44.34 23.58 49.13
N LEU A 10 -43.77 22.56 48.48
CA LEU A 10 -42.49 22.00 48.87
C LEU A 10 -41.54 22.22 47.70
N ALA A 11 -40.83 23.34 47.75
CA ALA A 11 -39.72 23.62 46.87
C ALA A 11 -38.54 22.75 47.31
N ALA A 12 -38.31 21.65 46.61
CA ALA A 12 -37.05 20.92 46.68
C ALA A 12 -36.16 21.41 45.54
N LEU A 13 -35.20 22.25 45.90
CA LEU A 13 -34.13 22.73 45.03
C LEU A 13 -33.14 21.56 44.87
N LEU A 14 -33.25 20.79 43.79
CA LEU A 14 -32.23 19.80 43.43
C LEU A 14 -31.19 20.52 42.57
N VAL A 15 -30.08 20.92 43.20
CA VAL A 15 -28.85 21.32 42.50
C VAL A 15 -28.12 20.03 42.14
N THR A 16 -28.23 19.58 40.89
CA THR A 16 -27.31 18.59 40.34
C THR A 16 -26.15 19.34 39.70
N SER A 17 -25.07 19.43 40.46
CA SER A 17 -23.73 19.76 39.97
C SER A 17 -23.29 18.70 38.95
N PHE A 18 -23.21 19.09 37.68
CA PHE A 18 -22.43 18.36 36.68
C PHE A 18 -20.99 18.89 36.73
N VAL A 19 -20.08 18.09 37.27
CA VAL A 19 -18.63 18.31 37.19
C VAL A 19 -17.98 16.96 36.85
N ALA A 20 -17.14 16.99 35.81
CA ALA A 20 -16.16 15.99 35.33
C ALA A 20 -16.73 14.70 34.68
N CYS A 21 -16.15 14.12 33.62
CA CYS A 21 -14.83 14.24 32.98
C CYS A 21 -14.98 14.78 31.52
N ASP A 22 -14.09 15.52 30.86
CA ASP A 22 -12.64 15.42 30.57
C ASP A 22 -12.27 14.12 29.82
N ASP A 23 -11.85 14.29 28.56
CA ASP A 23 -11.43 13.26 27.59
C ASP A 23 -12.48 12.21 27.17
N ASP A 24 -13.43 12.62 26.31
CA ASP A 24 -14.15 11.67 25.44
C ASP A 24 -13.25 11.34 24.23
N ASP A 25 -12.20 10.57 24.49
CA ASP A 25 -11.42 9.79 23.50
C ASP A 25 -11.96 8.35 23.43
N ASP A 26 -13.27 8.19 23.67
CA ASP A 26 -14.02 6.92 23.67
C ASP A 26 -14.77 6.72 22.32
N SER A 27 -14.28 7.31 21.23
CA SER A 27 -14.59 6.75 19.90
C SER A 27 -14.03 5.31 19.89
N PRO A 28 -14.83 4.29 19.52
CA PRO A 28 -14.27 2.97 19.26
C PRO A 28 -13.06 3.16 18.33
N GLU A 29 -11.89 2.63 18.69
CA GLU A 29 -10.80 2.50 17.72
C GLU A 29 -11.42 1.86 16.48
N GLU A 30 -11.29 2.52 15.33
CA GLU A 30 -11.72 1.91 14.08
C GLU A 30 -10.90 0.64 13.93
N ILE A 31 -11.58 -0.51 14.00
CA ILE A 31 -10.95 -1.79 13.70
C ILE A 31 -10.72 -1.75 12.21
N ASN A 32 -9.49 -1.40 11.80
CA ASN A 32 -9.13 -1.49 10.41
C ASN A 32 -8.88 -2.97 10.08
N PRO A 33 -9.73 -3.62 9.27
CA PRO A 33 -9.50 -5.01 8.89
C PRO A 33 -8.16 -5.14 8.16
N GLU A 34 -7.52 -6.29 8.32
CA GLU A 34 -6.30 -6.62 7.58
C GLU A 34 -6.61 -6.64 6.07
N GLU A 35 -5.71 -6.06 5.29
CA GLU A 35 -5.85 -5.85 3.85
C GLU A 35 -5.81 -7.18 3.09
N LEU A 36 -6.89 -7.55 2.41
CA LEU A 36 -6.90 -8.75 1.57
C LEU A 36 -6.35 -8.42 0.18
N ILE A 37 -5.07 -8.71 -0.06
CA ILE A 37 -4.43 -8.52 -1.36
C ILE A 37 -4.36 -9.85 -2.11
N THR A 38 -5.06 -9.95 -3.23
CA THR A 38 -4.99 -11.11 -4.13
C THR A 38 -4.11 -10.86 -5.33
N THR A 39 -3.86 -9.59 -5.69
CA THR A 39 -3.12 -9.24 -6.90
C THR A 39 -2.13 -8.13 -6.62
N VAL A 40 -0.88 -8.37 -7.04
CA VAL A 40 0.18 -7.37 -7.09
C VAL A 40 0.57 -7.15 -8.55
N GLU A 41 0.46 -5.90 -9.01
CA GLU A 41 0.79 -5.51 -10.38
C GLU A 41 1.79 -4.36 -10.36
N TYR A 42 2.98 -4.58 -10.94
CA TYR A 42 4.03 -3.57 -11.04
C TYR A 42 4.31 -3.26 -12.50
N THR A 43 3.93 -2.05 -12.90
CA THR A 43 4.05 -1.55 -14.28
C THR A 43 5.28 -0.67 -14.39
N LEU A 44 6.17 -1.00 -15.32
CA LEU A 44 7.37 -0.26 -15.67
C LEU A 44 7.18 0.34 -17.06
N THR A 45 7.24 1.67 -17.17
CA THR A 45 7.17 2.38 -18.45
C THR A 45 8.52 2.99 -18.74
N LYS A 46 9.12 2.67 -19.89
CA LYS A 46 10.40 3.22 -20.32
C LYS A 46 10.28 4.74 -20.47
N THR A 47 11.33 5.48 -20.10
CA THR A 47 11.33 6.95 -20.03
C THR A 47 12.40 7.60 -20.89
N ASP A 48 13.33 6.81 -21.40
CA ASP A 48 14.44 7.22 -22.25
C ASP A 48 14.16 7.03 -23.75
N ASP A 49 12.91 6.74 -24.14
CA ASP A 49 12.59 6.62 -25.56
C ASP A 49 12.56 8.00 -26.24
N ASP A 50 13.45 8.16 -27.21
CA ASP A 50 13.57 9.31 -28.10
C ASP A 50 12.64 9.16 -29.33
N ASP A 51 11.85 8.06 -29.40
CA ASP A 51 10.91 7.84 -30.50
C ASP A 51 9.68 8.76 -30.37
N ASP A 52 9.63 9.72 -31.29
CA ASP A 52 8.50 10.61 -31.63
C ASP A 52 7.27 9.81 -32.18
N ASP A 53 7.20 8.50 -31.94
CA ASP A 53 6.14 7.60 -32.44
C ASP A 53 5.08 7.39 -31.35
N ASP A 54 3.83 7.72 -31.65
CA ASP A 54 2.70 7.81 -30.73
C ASP A 54 2.21 6.41 -30.23
N ASP A 55 2.94 5.34 -30.53
CA ASP A 55 2.63 3.94 -30.19
C ASP A 55 3.47 3.49 -28.97
N ASN A 56 3.18 4.07 -27.80
CA ASN A 56 3.87 3.85 -26.50
C ASN A 56 3.62 2.47 -25.83
N ASP A 57 3.14 1.43 -26.53
CA ASP A 57 2.77 0.14 -25.90
C ASP A 57 3.99 -0.80 -25.77
N ASP A 58 4.99 -0.68 -26.65
CA ASP A 58 6.24 -1.45 -26.62
C ASP A 58 7.18 -1.02 -25.47
N ASP A 59 6.88 0.11 -24.81
CA ASP A 59 7.64 0.66 -23.68
C ASP A 59 7.13 0.21 -22.30
N VAL A 60 6.08 -0.61 -22.24
CA VAL A 60 5.41 -0.98 -21.00
C VAL A 60 5.64 -2.45 -20.64
N ILE A 61 6.31 -2.67 -19.52
CA ILE A 61 6.53 -3.99 -18.93
C ILE A 61 5.65 -4.13 -17.69
N VAL A 62 4.84 -5.20 -17.63
CA VAL A 62 3.96 -5.50 -16.50
C VAL A 62 4.44 -6.77 -15.82
N LEU A 63 4.76 -6.65 -14.53
CA LEU A 63 5.01 -7.77 -13.63
C LEU A 63 3.74 -7.99 -12.80
N LYS A 64 3.13 -9.16 -12.88
CA LYS A 64 1.85 -9.45 -12.23
C LYS A 64 1.89 -10.76 -11.46
N ALA A 65 1.45 -10.71 -10.22
CA ALA A 65 1.24 -11.86 -9.35
C ALA A 65 -0.24 -11.92 -9.00
N VAL A 66 -0.88 -13.08 -9.21
CA VAL A 66 -2.28 -13.31 -8.85
C VAL A 66 -2.39 -14.53 -7.96
N ASP A 67 -2.93 -14.34 -6.77
CA ASP A 67 -3.20 -15.34 -5.76
C ASP A 67 -4.72 -15.41 -5.52
N ASN A 68 -5.36 -16.45 -6.05
CA ASN A 68 -6.83 -16.56 -6.02
C ASN A 68 -7.37 -17.14 -4.69
N ASP A 69 -6.49 -17.64 -3.82
CA ASP A 69 -6.83 -18.25 -2.54
C ASP A 69 -6.11 -17.61 -1.34
N GLY A 70 -5.24 -16.62 -1.57
CA GLY A 70 -4.52 -15.87 -0.53
C GLY A 70 -3.60 -16.81 0.26
N ASP A 71 -3.80 -16.91 1.57
CA ASP A 71 -3.07 -17.87 2.44
C ASP A 71 -3.42 -19.37 2.19
N GLY A 72 -4.09 -19.66 1.08
CA GLY A 72 -4.41 -21.01 0.66
C GLY A 72 -3.19 -21.82 0.21
N PRO A 73 -3.40 -23.09 -0.18
CA PRO A 73 -2.31 -23.97 -0.59
C PRO A 73 -1.74 -23.68 -1.98
N ASP A 74 -2.46 -22.95 -2.84
CA ASP A 74 -2.00 -22.66 -4.19
C ASP A 74 -1.01 -21.50 -4.16
N ALA A 75 0.04 -21.57 -4.98
CA ALA A 75 1.02 -20.50 -5.07
C ALA A 75 0.53 -19.41 -6.04
N PRO A 76 0.94 -18.14 -5.86
CA PRO A 76 0.62 -17.08 -6.80
C PRO A 76 1.06 -17.42 -8.24
N VAL A 77 0.21 -17.10 -9.20
CA VAL A 77 0.52 -17.16 -10.63
C VAL A 77 1.29 -15.91 -11.02
N ILE A 78 2.56 -16.09 -11.41
CA ILE A 78 3.46 -14.99 -11.79
C ILE A 78 3.51 -14.85 -13.32
N THR A 79 3.33 -13.63 -13.81
CA THR A 79 3.49 -13.25 -15.22
C THR A 79 4.42 -12.04 -15.33
N VAL A 80 5.34 -12.07 -16.29
CA VAL A 80 6.21 -10.96 -16.66
C VAL A 80 6.03 -10.78 -18.16
N SER A 81 5.57 -9.61 -18.59
CA SER A 81 5.16 -9.40 -19.98
C SER A 81 6.34 -9.37 -20.96
N ASP A 82 7.47 -8.79 -20.53
CA ASP A 82 8.70 -8.71 -21.32
C ASP A 82 9.95 -8.55 -20.43
N ASN A 83 11.12 -8.61 -21.05
CA ASN A 83 12.40 -8.33 -20.42
C ASN A 83 12.64 -6.81 -20.32
N LEU A 84 13.47 -6.39 -19.36
CA LEU A 84 13.95 -5.01 -19.29
C LEU A 84 15.15 -4.83 -20.22
N ASP A 85 15.28 -3.64 -20.79
CA ASP A 85 16.41 -3.28 -21.65
C ASP A 85 17.66 -2.96 -20.84
N THR A 86 18.84 -3.19 -21.40
CA THR A 86 20.09 -2.72 -20.78
C THR A 86 20.23 -1.20 -20.84
N ASN A 87 20.83 -0.62 -19.80
CA ASN A 87 21.16 0.81 -19.74
C ASN A 87 19.97 1.78 -19.91
N SER A 88 18.78 1.37 -19.49
CA SER A 88 17.53 2.13 -19.64
C SER A 88 16.97 2.61 -18.31
N THR A 89 15.98 3.52 -18.40
CA THR A 89 15.28 4.06 -17.23
C THR A 89 13.79 3.89 -17.39
N TYR A 90 13.14 3.35 -16.35
CA TYR A 90 11.70 3.14 -16.29
C TYR A 90 11.09 3.92 -15.13
N SER A 91 9.88 4.45 -15.34
CA SER A 91 8.98 4.85 -14.28
C SER A 91 8.17 3.64 -13.84
N GLY A 92 8.22 3.30 -12.56
CA GLY A 92 7.47 2.21 -11.96
C GLY A 92 6.26 2.69 -11.18
N ASN A 93 5.14 1.97 -11.32
CA ASN A 93 3.92 2.16 -10.53
C ASN A 93 3.41 0.80 -10.08
N ILE A 94 3.31 0.58 -8.76
CA ILE A 94 2.77 -0.65 -8.20
C ILE A 94 1.32 -0.46 -7.76
N ARG A 95 0.52 -1.51 -7.94
CA ARG A 95 -0.87 -1.59 -7.52
C ARG A 95 -1.12 -2.88 -6.75
N PHE A 96 -1.96 -2.74 -5.73
CA PHE A 96 -2.48 -3.82 -4.91
C PHE A 96 -4.00 -3.87 -5.11
N LEU A 97 -4.53 -5.06 -5.37
CA LEU A 97 -5.97 -5.26 -5.60
C LEU A 97 -6.49 -6.47 -4.82
N ASN A 98 -7.76 -6.40 -4.46
CA ASN A 98 -8.57 -7.54 -4.04
C ASN A 98 -9.50 -7.91 -5.20
N GLU A 99 -9.23 -9.04 -5.84
CA GLU A 99 -9.99 -9.61 -6.95
C GLU A 99 -10.77 -10.87 -6.52
N SER A 100 -10.93 -11.10 -5.21
CA SER A 100 -11.64 -12.27 -4.67
C SER A 100 -13.12 -12.33 -5.07
N ASP A 101 -13.76 -11.17 -5.30
CA ASP A 101 -15.05 -11.05 -5.99
C ASP A 101 -14.86 -10.42 -7.38
N PRO A 102 -14.95 -11.20 -8.48
CA PRO A 102 -14.85 -10.67 -9.84
C PRO A 102 -15.92 -9.63 -10.21
N GLY A 103 -16.99 -9.51 -9.42
CA GLY A 103 -18.02 -8.49 -9.58
C GLY A 103 -17.73 -7.17 -8.87
N ASP A 104 -16.74 -7.15 -7.97
CA ASP A 104 -16.39 -6.02 -7.11
C ASP A 104 -14.89 -6.05 -6.79
N VAL A 105 -14.07 -5.69 -7.79
CA VAL A 105 -12.61 -5.60 -7.60
C VAL A 105 -12.28 -4.34 -6.81
N GLU A 106 -11.70 -4.52 -5.63
CA GLU A 106 -11.31 -3.40 -4.75
C GLU A 106 -9.87 -2.97 -5.06
N ASN A 107 -9.65 -1.66 -5.07
CA ASN A 107 -8.33 -1.07 -5.29
C ASN A 107 -7.64 -0.75 -3.95
N ILE A 108 -6.99 -1.75 -3.39
CA ILE A 108 -6.25 -1.65 -2.12
C ILE A 108 -5.14 -0.59 -2.16
N THR A 109 -4.63 -0.26 -3.35
CA THR A 109 -3.67 0.84 -3.52
C THR A 109 -4.17 2.19 -2.95
N GLU A 110 -5.48 2.44 -2.99
CA GLU A 110 -6.06 3.68 -2.44
C GLU A 110 -5.97 3.70 -0.91
N GLU A 111 -6.24 2.57 -0.26
CA GLU A 111 -6.15 2.42 1.19
C GLU A 111 -4.70 2.53 1.66
N VAL A 112 -3.76 1.84 1.00
CA VAL A 112 -2.30 1.99 1.24
C VAL A 112 -1.85 3.45 1.11
N GLN A 113 -2.44 4.22 0.19
CA GLN A 113 -2.12 5.64 0.02
C GLN A 113 -2.72 6.50 1.14
N ASP A 114 -3.98 6.28 1.51
CA ASP A 114 -4.67 6.99 2.58
C ASP A 114 -3.99 6.71 3.95
N GLU A 115 -3.51 5.48 4.13
CA GLU A 115 -2.78 4.99 5.30
C GLU A 115 -1.27 4.96 5.10
N SER A 116 -0.75 5.88 4.30
CA SER A 116 0.68 5.95 3.94
C SER A 116 1.65 6.03 5.12
N ASN A 117 1.20 6.46 6.30
CA ASN A 117 2.03 6.45 7.51
C ASN A 117 2.29 5.01 8.01
N ASP A 118 1.34 4.11 7.79
CA ASP A 118 1.35 2.74 8.30
C ASP A 118 1.86 1.74 7.26
N HIS A 119 1.99 2.14 5.99
CA HIS A 119 2.45 1.24 4.92
C HIS A 119 3.76 1.67 4.27
N GLU A 120 4.59 0.71 3.83
CA GLU A 120 5.75 0.98 2.95
C GLU A 120 6.04 -0.22 2.04
N VAL A 121 6.29 0.05 0.75
CA VAL A 121 6.65 -0.98 -0.24
C VAL A 121 8.16 -1.10 -0.35
N PHE A 122 8.71 -2.28 -0.20
CA PHE A 122 10.14 -2.57 -0.31
C PHE A 122 10.45 -3.36 -1.57
N TYR A 123 11.61 -3.07 -2.17
CA TYR A 123 12.10 -3.69 -3.39
C TYR A 123 13.50 -4.23 -3.17
N ALA A 124 13.73 -5.52 -3.46
CA ALA A 124 15.04 -6.16 -3.30
C ALA A 124 15.38 -7.05 -4.49
N SER A 125 16.59 -6.91 -5.03
CA SER A 125 17.09 -7.77 -6.09
C SER A 125 18.61 -7.97 -5.97
N PRO A 126 19.13 -9.18 -6.27
CA PRO A 126 20.56 -9.41 -6.33
C PRO A 126 21.19 -8.97 -7.66
N ILE A 127 20.40 -8.50 -8.64
CA ILE A 127 20.88 -8.09 -9.96
C ILE A 127 21.66 -6.78 -9.80
N SER A 128 22.98 -6.83 -9.99
CA SER A 128 23.86 -5.67 -9.78
C SER A 128 23.55 -4.49 -10.72
N GLY A 129 22.98 -4.78 -11.90
CA GLY A 129 22.58 -3.80 -12.88
C GLY A 129 21.22 -3.15 -12.62
N LEU A 130 20.44 -3.62 -11.63
CA LEU A 130 19.12 -3.09 -11.32
C LEU A 130 19.19 -2.17 -10.11
N GLN A 131 18.70 -0.94 -10.22
CA GLN A 131 18.52 -0.03 -9.09
C GLN A 131 17.10 0.51 -9.11
N ILE A 132 16.45 0.53 -7.93
CA ILE A 132 15.08 1.00 -7.76
C ILE A 132 15.10 2.10 -6.70
N THR A 133 14.59 3.29 -7.06
CA THR A 133 14.44 4.44 -6.17
C THR A 133 12.95 4.72 -5.98
N LYS A 134 12.51 5.00 -4.76
CA LYS A 134 11.14 5.41 -4.46
C LYS A 134 10.98 6.91 -4.71
N ASP A 135 9.90 7.28 -5.39
CA ASP A 135 9.65 8.66 -5.84
C ASP A 135 8.48 9.33 -5.10
N ASP A 136 7.93 8.65 -4.09
CA ASP A 136 6.83 9.11 -3.27
C ASP A 136 7.10 8.91 -1.78
N THR A 137 6.47 9.78 -0.99
CA THR A 137 6.59 9.79 0.48
C THR A 137 5.22 9.84 1.14
N ASP A 138 5.16 9.34 2.37
CA ASP A 138 4.04 9.57 3.27
C ASP A 138 3.93 11.05 3.70
N ASN A 139 2.93 11.36 4.52
CA ASN A 139 2.67 12.70 5.04
C ASN A 139 3.77 13.22 5.99
N ASN A 140 4.61 12.34 6.51
CA ASN A 140 5.75 12.65 7.38
C ASN A 140 7.08 12.77 6.62
N GLY A 141 7.07 12.52 5.31
CA GLY A 141 8.24 12.58 4.44
C GLY A 141 9.10 11.31 4.44
N ASN A 142 8.60 10.18 4.97
CA ASN A 142 9.26 8.89 4.81
C ASN A 142 8.90 8.28 3.45
N PRO A 143 9.77 7.48 2.81
CA PRO A 143 9.45 6.83 1.54
C PRO A 143 8.23 5.89 1.65
N LEU A 144 7.33 5.94 0.67
CA LEU A 144 6.16 5.04 0.58
C LEU A 144 6.43 3.91 -0.42
N GLY A 145 6.82 4.25 -1.65
CA GLY A 145 7.23 3.29 -2.67
C GLY A 145 6.12 2.78 -3.58
N LEU A 146 4.97 3.47 -3.67
CA LEU A 146 3.97 3.18 -4.71
C LEU A 146 4.46 3.62 -6.10
N ARG A 147 5.36 4.61 -6.14
CA ARG A 147 6.01 5.11 -7.36
C ARG A 147 7.51 4.97 -7.27
N THR A 148 8.14 4.60 -8.38
CA THR A 148 9.58 4.38 -8.44
C THR A 148 10.20 4.85 -9.74
N THR A 149 11.52 5.04 -9.69
CA THR A 149 12.40 5.11 -10.84
C THR A 149 13.28 3.88 -10.81
N VAL A 150 13.24 3.09 -11.90
CA VAL A 150 14.07 1.89 -12.08
C VAL A 150 15.12 2.17 -13.13
N THR A 151 16.39 1.94 -12.80
CA THR A 151 17.49 2.04 -13.77
C THR A 151 18.13 0.67 -13.96
N THR A 152 18.41 0.32 -15.20
CA THR A 152 19.08 -0.92 -15.59
C THR A 152 20.49 -0.62 -16.09
N GLY A 153 21.36 -1.63 -16.04
CA GLY A 153 22.74 -1.57 -16.48
C GLY A 153 23.04 -2.74 -17.41
N ALA A 154 24.15 -3.44 -17.15
CA ALA A 154 24.50 -4.64 -17.92
C ALA A 154 23.46 -5.76 -17.79
N ALA A 155 23.36 -6.58 -18.84
CA ALA A 155 22.47 -7.73 -18.89
C ALA A 155 22.63 -8.68 -17.69
N GLY A 156 21.54 -9.25 -17.24
CA GLY A 156 21.51 -10.13 -16.07
C GLY A 156 20.12 -10.66 -15.78
N THR A 157 20.06 -11.82 -15.13
CA THR A 157 18.80 -12.48 -14.74
C THR A 157 18.77 -12.66 -13.23
N GLY A 158 17.60 -12.52 -12.62
CA GLY A 158 17.43 -12.75 -11.20
C GLY A 158 16.01 -12.48 -10.74
N ASN A 159 15.82 -12.49 -9.43
CA ASN A 159 14.53 -12.24 -8.83
C ASN A 159 14.45 -10.80 -8.32
N LEU A 160 13.33 -10.13 -8.58
CA LEU A 160 12.88 -8.94 -7.88
C LEU A 160 11.85 -9.36 -6.84
N THR A 161 12.18 -9.22 -5.56
CA THR A 161 11.24 -9.37 -4.45
C THR A 161 10.60 -8.02 -4.17
N VAL A 162 9.28 -8.00 -4.08
CA VAL A 162 8.48 -6.84 -3.69
C VAL A 162 7.67 -7.21 -2.45
N THR A 163 7.75 -6.38 -1.42
CA THR A 163 7.06 -6.60 -0.14
C THR A 163 6.31 -5.33 0.27
N LEU A 164 5.00 -5.41 0.45
CA LEU A 164 4.24 -4.39 1.17
C LEU A 164 4.27 -4.76 2.65
N LEU A 165 4.72 -3.84 3.50
CA LEU A 165 4.68 -4.00 4.96
C LEU A 165 3.64 -3.06 5.57
N HIS A 166 2.84 -3.59 6.47
CA HIS A 166 2.01 -2.86 7.42
C HIS A 166 2.76 -2.65 8.74
N GLU A 167 2.62 -1.44 9.29
CA GLU A 167 3.29 -0.88 10.45
C GLU A 167 4.84 -1.05 10.48
N PRO A 168 5.59 -0.78 9.39
CA PRO A 168 7.04 -0.76 9.48
C PRO A 168 7.51 0.43 10.33
N ASN A 169 8.59 0.24 11.08
CA ASN A 169 9.28 1.33 11.77
C ASN A 169 9.71 2.39 10.76
N LYS A 170 9.35 3.65 11.02
CA LYS A 170 9.75 4.80 10.20
C LYS A 170 10.37 5.91 11.06
N PRO A 171 11.49 6.53 10.64
CA PRO A 171 12.28 6.20 9.44
C PRO A 171 13.05 4.88 9.62
N ASN A 172 13.27 4.17 8.51
CA ASN A 172 14.13 2.98 8.44
C ASN A 172 15.26 3.16 7.42
N ASN A 173 16.07 2.11 7.21
CA ASN A 173 17.21 2.11 6.30
C ASN A 173 16.87 1.65 4.86
N GLY A 174 15.59 1.51 4.52
CA GLY A 174 15.11 1.02 3.22
C GLY A 174 15.19 -0.49 3.03
N THR A 175 15.37 -1.28 4.10
CA THR A 175 15.41 -2.75 4.02
C THR A 175 14.34 -3.40 4.91
N VAL A 176 13.66 -4.41 4.38
CA VAL A 176 12.65 -5.21 5.10
C VAL A 176 13.19 -5.71 6.44
N SER A 177 14.42 -6.23 6.47
CA SER A 177 15.03 -6.80 7.67
C SER A 177 15.17 -5.84 8.87
N ASN A 178 15.15 -4.53 8.62
CA ASN A 178 15.24 -3.50 9.65
C ASN A 178 13.92 -2.79 9.91
N ALA A 179 12.97 -2.91 8.99
CA ALA A 179 11.68 -2.22 9.06
C ALA A 179 10.79 -2.76 10.18
N GLY A 180 10.83 -4.06 10.50
CA GLY A 180 9.80 -4.64 11.38
C GLY A 180 8.47 -4.71 10.63
N GLY A 181 7.34 -4.55 11.32
CA GLY A 181 6.01 -4.68 10.70
C GLY A 181 5.67 -6.11 10.30
N GLU A 182 4.49 -6.28 9.72
CA GLU A 182 4.00 -7.55 9.16
C GLU A 182 3.78 -7.39 7.64
N PRO A 183 4.04 -8.43 6.83
CA PRO A 183 3.84 -8.36 5.40
C PRO A 183 2.36 -8.57 5.02
N ASP A 184 1.76 -7.60 4.33
CA ASP A 184 0.44 -7.78 3.71
C ASP A 184 0.56 -8.48 2.35
N ALA A 185 1.68 -8.29 1.66
CA ALA A 185 2.00 -8.99 0.43
C ALA A 185 3.51 -9.16 0.26
N GLU A 186 3.95 -10.34 -0.17
CA GLU A 186 5.32 -10.61 -0.62
C GLU A 186 5.29 -11.42 -1.92
N VAL A 187 5.85 -10.85 -2.99
CA VAL A 187 5.89 -11.49 -4.31
C VAL A 187 7.29 -11.49 -4.88
N VAL A 188 7.59 -12.50 -5.71
CA VAL A 188 8.90 -12.67 -6.32
C VAL A 188 8.74 -12.78 -7.83
N PHE A 189 9.21 -11.75 -8.54
CA PHE A 189 9.20 -11.69 -10.01
C PHE A 189 10.55 -12.15 -10.58
N PRO A 190 10.60 -13.23 -11.36
CA PRO A 190 11.79 -13.56 -12.13
C PRO A 190 11.91 -12.58 -13.31
N ILE A 191 12.97 -11.79 -13.35
CA ILE A 191 13.20 -10.76 -14.38
C ILE A 191 14.52 -10.98 -15.10
N THR A 192 14.58 -10.52 -16.34
CA THR A 192 15.77 -10.50 -17.20
C THR A 192 16.02 -9.06 -17.65
N ILE A 193 17.28 -8.67 -17.65
CA ILE A 193 17.79 -7.48 -18.32
C ILE A 193 18.58 -7.95 -19.54
N GLU A 194 18.21 -7.53 -20.75
CA GLU A 194 18.90 -7.87 -22.00
C GLU A 194 18.81 -6.74 -23.06
N ASP A 195 19.47 -6.91 -24.21
CA ASP A 195 19.59 -5.90 -25.27
C ASP A 195 18.48 -6.04 -26.34
#